data_AF-A0A9Q0XMZ4-F1
#
_entry.id   AF-A0A9Q0XMZ4-F1
#
_cell.length_a   1.000
_cell.length_b   1.000
_cell.length_c   1.000
_cell.angle_alpha   90.00
_cell.angle_beta   90.00
_cell.angle_gamma   90.00
#
_symmetry.space_group_name_H-M   'P 1'
#
loop_
_entity.id
_entity.type
_entity.pdbx_description
1 polymer ?
#
loop_
_entity_poly.entity_id
_entity_poly.type
_entity_poly.pdbx_seq_one_letter_code
_entity_poly.pdbx_strand_id
1 'polypeptide(L)'
;MIELREDDRLKSLLKEGHITFWRAVPTEKYPCVKRAALKLLSMFSSTYVCEKLFSTLKHVKSKHRSILTDTHVKELLRVATTEYKPDLQKITENKRCQKSH
;
A
#
# COMPACT_ATOMS: atom_id res chain seq x y z
N MET A 1 28.98 4.53 -9.21
CA MET A 1 27.87 3.55 -9.35
C MET A 1 28.33 2.10 -9.16
N ILE A 2 29.56 1.74 -9.55
CA ILE A 2 30.08 0.36 -9.41
C ILE A 2 30.13 -0.09 -7.94
N GLU A 3 30.60 0.76 -7.03
CA GLU A 3 30.67 0.45 -5.60
C GLU A 3 29.29 0.14 -4.94
N LEU A 4 28.23 0.84 -5.34
CA LEU A 4 26.86 0.61 -4.80
C LEU A 4 26.34 -0.79 -5.20
N ARG A 5 26.76 -1.29 -6.36
CA ARG A 5 26.34 -2.58 -6.92
C ARG A 5 27.18 -3.75 -6.41
N GLU A 6 28.41 -3.48 -6.00
CA GLU A 6 29.37 -4.47 -5.51
C GLU A 6 29.20 -4.81 -4.03
N ASP A 7 28.56 -3.93 -3.24
CA ASP A 7 28.33 -4.14 -1.81
C ASP A 7 27.36 -5.31 -1.55
N ASP A 8 27.89 -6.42 -1.03
CA ASP A 8 27.12 -7.64 -0.76
C ASP A 8 26.03 -7.45 0.30
N ARG A 9 26.19 -6.50 1.24
CA ARG A 9 25.14 -6.17 2.22
C ARG A 9 23.98 -5.45 1.55
N LEU A 10 24.29 -4.56 0.60
CA LEU A 10 23.25 -3.90 -0.18
C LEU A 10 22.56 -4.88 -1.13
N LYS A 11 23.28 -5.85 -1.71
CA LYS A 11 22.65 -6.92 -2.51
C LYS A 11 21.68 -7.77 -1.69
N SER A 12 22.01 -8.13 -0.45
CA SER A 12 21.11 -8.90 0.41
C SER A 12 19.86 -8.09 0.77
N LEU A 13 20.03 -6.81 1.11
CA LEU A 13 18.92 -5.91 1.43
C LEU A 13 18.00 -5.65 0.24
N LEU A 14 18.53 -5.68 -0.99
CA LEU A 14 17.71 -5.60 -2.20
C LEU A 14 16.79 -6.80 -2.34
N LYS A 15 17.23 -7.99 -1.91
CA LYS A 15 16.38 -9.20 -1.89
C LYS A 15 15.29 -9.12 -0.82
N GLU A 16 15.55 -8.45 0.30
CA GLU A 16 14.55 -8.20 1.35
C GLU A 16 13.52 -7.14 0.94
N GLY A 17 13.90 -6.16 0.12
CA GLY A 17 12.98 -5.23 -0.52
C GLY A 17 13.57 -3.86 -0.81
N HIS A 18 13.01 -3.19 -1.82
CA HIS A 18 13.50 -1.89 -2.29
C HIS A 18 13.50 -0.79 -1.20
N ILE A 19 12.53 -0.80 -0.27
CA ILE A 19 12.47 0.19 0.81
C ILE A 19 13.64 -0.01 1.78
N THR A 20 13.89 -1.26 2.19
CA THR A 20 14.97 -1.63 3.11
C THR A 20 16.34 -1.32 2.50
N PHE A 21 16.51 -1.64 1.23
CA PHE A 21 17.69 -1.27 0.43
C PHE A 21 17.94 0.24 0.47
N TRP A 22 17.00 1.05 -0.02
CA TRP A 22 17.22 2.50 -0.15
C TRP A 22 17.32 3.22 1.21
N ARG A 23 16.79 2.64 2.29
CA ARG A 23 17.06 3.12 3.66
C ARG A 23 18.53 2.95 4.06
N ALA A 24 19.11 1.79 3.77
CA ALA A 24 20.48 1.43 4.16
C ALA A 24 21.56 2.10 3.31
N VAL A 25 21.26 2.52 2.07
CA VAL A 25 22.21 3.24 1.21
C VAL A 25 22.70 4.52 1.92
N PRO A 26 24.01 4.76 2.06
CA PRO A 26 24.53 5.94 2.73
C PRO A 26 24.19 7.22 1.94
N THR A 27 23.52 8.16 2.61
CA THR A 27 23.08 9.43 2.00
C THR A 27 24.27 10.31 1.60
N GLU A 28 25.36 10.28 2.37
CA GLU A 28 26.55 11.11 2.10
C GLU A 28 27.24 10.71 0.80
N LYS A 29 27.27 9.42 0.49
CA LYS A 29 27.90 8.88 -0.72
C LYS A 29 27.01 9.02 -1.96
N TYR A 30 25.68 8.96 -1.80
CA TYR A 30 24.72 8.97 -2.92
C TYR A 30 23.46 9.85 -2.67
N PRO A 31 23.60 11.15 -2.36
CA PRO A 31 22.49 11.97 -1.88
C PRO A 31 21.39 12.16 -2.93
N CYS A 32 21.77 12.49 -4.17
CA CYS A 32 20.81 12.72 -5.25
C CYS A 32 20.10 11.44 -5.69
N VAL A 33 20.85 10.34 -5.80
CA VAL A 33 20.32 9.04 -6.24
C VAL A 33 19.34 8.48 -5.20
N LYS A 34 19.74 8.48 -3.91
CA LYS A 34 18.85 8.04 -2.82
C LYS A 34 17.58 8.88 -2.76
N ARG A 35 17.69 10.20 -2.90
CA ARG A 35 16.52 11.10 -2.91
C ARG A 35 15.58 10.81 -4.07
N ALA A 36 16.11 10.63 -5.28
CA ALA A 36 15.31 10.30 -6.46
C ALA A 36 14.60 8.94 -6.28
N ALA A 37 15.32 7.93 -5.80
CA ALA A 37 14.76 6.60 -5.56
C ALA A 37 13.65 6.60 -4.50
N LEU A 38 13.85 7.31 -3.38
CA LEU A 38 12.81 7.45 -2.36
C LEU A 38 11.58 8.19 -2.88
N LYS A 39 11.78 9.22 -3.72
CA LYS A 39 10.68 9.94 -4.36
C LYS A 39 9.90 9.03 -5.32
N LEU A 40 10.59 8.25 -6.14
CA LEU A 40 9.97 7.25 -7.03
C LEU A 40 9.20 6.21 -6.21
N LEU A 41 9.81 5.62 -5.18
CA LEU A 41 9.14 4.67 -4.30
C LEU A 41 7.87 5.24 -3.67
N SER A 42 7.92 6.48 -3.19
CA SER A 42 6.75 7.16 -2.62
C SER A 42 5.65 7.43 -3.63
N MET A 43 6.01 7.71 -4.89
CA MET A 43 5.03 7.87 -5.97
C MET A 43 4.42 6.52 -6.35
N PHE A 44 5.23 5.45 -6.47
CA PHE A 44 4.71 4.12 -6.77
C PHE A 44 3.76 3.60 -5.69
N SER A 45 4.11 3.76 -4.41
CA SER A 45 3.22 3.33 -3.33
C SER A 45 1.94 4.16 -3.27
N SER A 46 1.99 5.47 -3.53
CA SER A 46 0.77 6.28 -3.58
C SER A 46 -0.09 5.96 -4.81
N THR A 47 0.50 5.77 -6.00
CA THR A 47 -0.22 5.35 -7.21
C THR A 47 -0.90 3.99 -6.99
N TYR A 48 -0.17 3.00 -6.46
CA TYR A 48 -0.76 1.67 -6.19
C TYR A 48 -1.93 1.74 -5.20
N VAL A 49 -1.79 2.52 -4.11
CA VAL A 49 -2.88 2.71 -3.15
C VAL A 49 -4.08 3.40 -3.80
N CYS A 50 -3.84 4.44 -4.60
CA CYS A 50 -4.89 5.15 -5.34
C CYS A 50 -5.60 4.25 -6.35
N GLU A 51 -4.85 3.45 -7.13
CA GLU A 51 -5.40 2.51 -8.10
C GLU A 51 -6.22 1.40 -7.42
N LYS A 52 -5.70 0.85 -6.33
CA LYS A 52 -6.41 -0.17 -5.53
C LYS A 52 -7.68 0.40 -4.92
N LEU A 53 -7.64 1.62 -4.40
CA LEU A 53 -8.81 2.34 -3.92
C LEU A 53 -9.82 2.52 -5.05
N PHE A 54 -9.41 3.05 -6.20
CA PHE A 54 -10.31 3.27 -7.34
C PHE A 54 -10.95 1.98 -7.87
N SER A 55 -10.16 0.91 -7.96
CA SER A 55 -10.66 -0.42 -8.31
C SER A 55 -11.71 -0.92 -7.30
N THR A 56 -11.46 -0.70 -6.01
CA THR A 56 -12.42 -1.02 -4.94
C THR A 56 -13.70 -0.19 -5.07
N LEU A 57 -13.59 1.12 -5.31
CA LEU A 57 -14.74 2.02 -5.53
C LEU A 57 -15.57 1.55 -6.74
N LYS A 58 -14.89 1.19 -7.84
CA LYS A 58 -15.54 0.64 -9.05
C LYS A 58 -16.24 -0.67 -8.76
N HIS A 59 -15.61 -1.58 -8.00
CA HIS A 59 -16.21 -2.85 -7.60
C HIS A 59 -17.44 -2.67 -6.70
N VAL A 60 -17.36 -1.83 -5.67
CA VAL A 60 -18.47 -1.54 -4.75
C VAL A 60 -19.64 -0.90 -5.49
N LYS A 61 -19.38 0.10 -6.35
CA LYS A 61 -20.40 0.74 -7.18
C LYS A 61 -21.08 -0.25 -8.14
N SER A 62 -20.29 -1.11 -8.78
CA SER A 62 -20.80 -2.11 -9.72
C SER A 62 -21.62 -3.20 -9.04
N LYS A 63 -21.19 -3.67 -7.86
CA LYS A 63 -21.84 -4.77 -7.13
C LYS A 63 -23.10 -4.33 -6.41
N HIS A 64 -23.11 -3.12 -5.86
CA HIS A 64 -24.21 -2.64 -5.02
C HIS A 64 -25.13 -1.63 -5.68
N ARG A 65 -24.89 -1.21 -6.94
CA ARG A 65 -25.64 -0.13 -7.63
C ARG A 65 -25.83 1.12 -6.75
N SER A 66 -24.96 1.30 -5.75
CA SER A 66 -25.15 2.24 -4.66
C SER A 66 -24.59 3.61 -5.04
N ILE A 67 -25.27 4.66 -4.61
CA ILE A 67 -24.77 6.03 -4.68
C ILE A 67 -23.63 6.14 -3.66
N LEU A 68 -22.40 6.16 -4.17
CA LEU A 68 -21.22 6.28 -3.33
C LEU A 68 -21.09 7.74 -2.85
N THR A 69 -21.55 8.00 -1.63
CA THR A 69 -21.41 9.32 -0.99
C THR A 69 -19.98 9.57 -0.51
N ASP A 70 -19.65 10.84 -0.30
CA ASP A 70 -18.34 11.31 0.18
C ASP A 70 -17.89 10.61 1.47
N THR A 71 -18.85 10.27 2.34
CA THR A 71 -18.64 9.50 3.59
C THR A 71 -18.04 8.12 3.32
N HIS A 72 -18.58 7.37 2.35
CA HIS A 72 -18.07 6.04 2.02
C HIS A 72 -16.64 6.09 1.46
N VAL A 73 -16.33 7.12 0.68
CA VAL A 73 -14.97 7.34 0.16
C VAL A 73 -14.01 7.63 1.31
N LYS A 74 -14.39 8.48 2.27
CA LYS A 74 -13.58 8.76 3.47
C LYS A 74 -13.34 7.52 4.32
N GLU A 75 -14.35 6.68 4.51
CA GLU A 75 -14.21 5.41 5.25
C GLU A 75 -13.28 4.44 4.52
N LEU A 76 -13.40 4.30 3.20
CA LEU A 76 -12.51 3.46 2.41
C LEU A 76 -11.06 3.97 2.42
N LEU A 77 -10.85 5.29 2.36
CA LEU A 77 -9.53 5.88 2.53
C LEU A 77 -8.97 5.57 3.92
N ARG A 78 -9.78 5.70 4.97
CA ARG A 78 -9.37 5.39 6.34
C ARG A 78 -8.99 3.91 6.48
N VAL A 79 -9.77 2.99 5.92
CA VAL A 79 -9.42 1.56 5.92
C VAL A 79 -8.13 1.30 5.13
N ALA A 80 -7.92 1.97 4.00
CA ALA A 80 -6.73 1.79 3.17
C ALA A 80 -5.44 2.35 3.79
N THR A 81 -5.54 3.37 4.66
CA THR A 81 -4.39 4.06 5.27
C THR A 81 -4.13 3.68 6.73
N THR A 82 -5.04 2.96 7.38
CA THR A 82 -4.84 2.48 8.75
C THR A 82 -4.10 1.14 8.76
N GLU A 83 -3.20 0.95 9.74
CA GLU A 83 -2.58 -0.36 10.01
C GLU A 83 -3.55 -1.36 10.67
N TYR A 84 -4.79 -0.93 10.90
CA TYR A 84 -5.83 -1.75 11.49
C TYR A 84 -6.21 -2.89 10.55
N LYS A 85 -5.82 -4.12 10.90
CA LYS A 85 -6.35 -5.33 10.27
C LYS A 85 -7.69 -5.65 10.91
N PRO A 86 -8.84 -5.43 10.24
CA PRO A 86 -10.11 -5.87 10.77
C PRO A 86 -10.09 -7.39 10.89
N ASP A 87 -10.48 -7.91 12.06
CA ASP A 87 -10.67 -9.34 12.27
C ASP A 87 -11.93 -9.80 11.51
N LEU A 88 -11.71 -10.22 10.27
CA LEU A 88 -12.77 -10.63 9.36
C LEU A 88 -13.51 -11.88 9.87
N GLN A 89 -12.85 -12.74 10.65
CA GLN A 89 -13.49 -13.93 11.22
C GLN A 89 -14.54 -13.51 12.24
N LYS A 90 -14.17 -12.63 13.17
CA LYS A 90 -15.08 -12.12 14.20
C LYS A 90 -16.26 -11.33 13.63
N ILE A 91 -16.05 -10.60 12.53
CA ILE A 91 -17.13 -9.89 11.81
C ILE A 91 -18.08 -10.87 11.10
N THR A 92 -17.54 -11.93 10.50
CA THR A 92 -18.33 -12.94 9.79
C THR A 92 -19.16 -13.78 10.77
N GLU A 93 -18.62 -14.08 11.95
CA GLU A 93 -19.34 -14.78 13.04
C GLU A 93 -20.52 -13.95 13.59
N ASN A 94 -20.37 -12.61 13.64
CA ASN A 94 -21.43 -11.72 14.13
C ASN A 94 -22.47 -11.36 13.06
N LYS A 95 -22.19 -11.56 11.76
CA LYS A 95 -23.21 -11.49 10.71
C LYS A 95 -24.01 -12.78 10.69
N ARG A 96 -25.00 -12.88 11.57
CA ARG A 96 -26.07 -13.87 11.44
C ARG A 96 -26.72 -13.68 10.06
N CYS A 97 -26.51 -14.62 9.14
CA CYS A 97 -27.31 -14.72 7.92
C CYS A 97 -28.78 -14.73 8.34
N GLN A 98 -29.49 -13.62 8.11
CA GLN A 98 -30.94 -13.62 8.12
C GLN A 98 -31.33 -14.55 6.96
N LYS A 99 -31.72 -15.78 7.31
CA LYS A 99 -32.32 -16.70 6.35
C LYS A 99 -33.67 -16.07 6.00
N SER A 100 -33.77 -15.44 4.83
CA SER A 100 -35.07 -15.09 4.27
C SER A 100 -35.85 -16.39 4.06
N HIS A 101 -37.09 -16.39 4.55
CA HIS A 101 -38.07 -17.46 4.37
C HIS A 101 -38.65 -17.42 2.96
#